data_AF-H1VNE0-F1
#
_entry.id   AF-H1VNE0-F1
#
_cell.length_a   1.000
_cell.length_b   1.000
_cell.length_c   1.000
_cell.angle_alpha   90.00
_cell.angle_beta   90.00
_cell.angle_gamma   90.00
#
_symmetry.space_group_name_H-M   'P 1'
#
loop_
_entity.id
_entity.type
_entity.pdbx_description
1 polymer ?
#
loop_
_entity_poly.entity_id
_entity_poly.type
_entity_poly.pdbx_seq_one_letter_code
_entity_poly.pdbx_strand_id
1 'polypeptide(L)'
;MPVLRPTTEWGHCMPPESDYGITTYAPGWDSAIKIRDGDPATMARIVHLYPRFGPFGPVARALKAICAKIQTPEGHGALYFTSPVSFAAVRAHALHPYRKQHVLVERDLGYRCVDVGDVRLYLVTYPMPKTPGVIGAWQNPGFGVSIRLAEKLLRDLDSLKEVGLEADLPPPSTEFLPEGEAHGKLRGRIAGLLRRAAIDPENARAESKDVFLYPTGMAAIAAANRTIQDYRPGSVVVLGCAFRSTLQHLEESSPRGYKHFGPVDAKGLGVFESWLDEEFVAGKGVSYVFAEFPNNPLLASIDIGRLGKLAEKHGFMIVLDDTVGSFANIDVLSEADILVSSLTKSFSGYANVMGGSTVLNPLSPHYPALSPLWYETYHNELYIGDAEVLLSNSDDYLPRTAILNRNAAAMAKHLHAHAKDPSTPVARVLYPSLLPDYEVYRARLRKPTPELPEPAAGCLMSVEFDSVAAARAFYDRLAFYPGPHLGAHRTLSFAYNLLAFSKHPDEAAYHRSYGILEEMVRISAGLEDVQDLLDTLDDALVAAREAKDKLAEGPRTLEAAAGLGFAA
;
A
#
# COMPACT_ATOMS: atom_id res chain seq x y z
N MET A 1 15.13 31.81 -2.15
CA MET A 1 15.50 30.38 -2.32
C MET A 1 14.39 29.70 -3.10
N PRO A 2 14.69 28.86 -4.11
CA PRO A 2 13.68 28.26 -4.96
C PRO A 2 12.89 27.20 -4.17
N VAL A 3 11.75 27.62 -3.61
CA VAL A 3 10.74 26.69 -3.08
C VAL A 3 10.11 25.96 -4.27
N LEU A 4 10.00 24.63 -4.20
CA LEU A 4 9.34 23.84 -5.24
C LEU A 4 7.92 24.35 -5.45
N ARG A 5 7.42 24.30 -6.69
CA ARG A 5 6.04 24.69 -7.01
C ARG A 5 5.49 23.71 -8.05
N PRO A 6 4.64 22.75 -7.65
CA PRO A 6 3.93 21.90 -8.59
C PRO A 6 3.13 22.77 -9.56
N THR A 7 3.33 22.55 -10.87
CA THR A 7 2.58 23.22 -11.94
C THR A 7 1.49 22.32 -12.52
N THR A 8 1.23 21.18 -11.88
CA THR A 8 0.29 20.17 -12.35
C THR A 8 -1.14 20.65 -12.14
N GLU A 9 -2.01 20.39 -13.12
CA GLU A 9 -3.42 20.69 -12.98
C GLU A 9 -4.07 19.79 -11.91
N TRP A 10 -5.03 20.35 -11.17
CA TRP A 10 -5.74 19.58 -10.14
C TRP A 10 -6.41 18.35 -10.77
N GLY A 11 -6.24 17.18 -10.16
CA GLY A 11 -6.81 15.92 -10.63
C GLY A 11 -5.91 15.13 -11.58
N HIS A 12 -4.84 15.72 -12.10
CA HIS A 12 -3.88 15.06 -12.98
C HIS A 12 -2.75 14.38 -12.20
N CYS A 13 -2.01 13.45 -12.82
CA CYS A 13 -0.88 12.80 -12.17
C CYS A 13 0.35 13.71 -12.13
N MET A 14 1.33 13.37 -11.28
CA MET A 14 2.60 14.09 -11.23
C MET A 14 3.35 14.05 -12.59
N PRO A 15 4.19 15.04 -12.91
CA PRO A 15 4.85 15.14 -14.20
C PRO A 15 6.07 14.20 -14.30
N PRO A 16 6.44 13.73 -15.51
CA PRO A 16 5.74 13.98 -16.78
C PRO A 16 4.37 13.32 -16.78
N GLU A 17 3.36 14.07 -17.22
CA GLU A 17 2.00 13.56 -17.25
C GLU A 17 1.89 12.40 -18.25
N SER A 18 1.16 11.36 -17.87
CA SER A 18 0.95 10.16 -18.67
C SER A 18 -0.42 9.60 -18.39
N ASP A 19 -1.09 9.10 -19.44
CA ASP A 19 -2.36 8.37 -19.34
C ASP A 19 -2.29 7.16 -18.38
N TYR A 20 -1.08 6.70 -18.06
CA TYR A 20 -0.82 5.58 -17.14
C TYR A 20 -0.51 6.04 -15.71
N GLY A 21 -0.52 7.34 -15.42
CA GLY A 21 -0.22 7.89 -14.11
C GLY A 21 -1.17 7.35 -13.03
N ILE A 22 -0.59 6.82 -11.95
CA ILE A 22 -1.35 6.21 -10.84
C ILE A 22 -1.39 7.11 -9.59
N THR A 23 -1.23 8.41 -9.78
CA THR A 23 -1.32 9.43 -8.72
C THR A 23 -2.26 10.55 -9.12
N THR A 24 -2.66 11.35 -8.14
CA THR A 24 -3.62 12.43 -8.31
C THR A 24 -3.10 13.66 -7.58
N TYR A 25 -2.88 14.75 -8.29
CA TYR A 25 -2.55 16.04 -7.71
C TYR A 25 -3.82 16.70 -7.18
N ALA A 26 -4.07 16.56 -5.88
CA ALA A 26 -5.17 17.19 -5.17
C ALA A 26 -4.68 17.83 -3.86
N PRO A 27 -3.99 18.98 -3.94
CA PRO A 27 -3.31 19.59 -2.78
C PRO A 27 -4.32 20.08 -1.73
N GLY A 28 -3.88 20.09 -0.48
CA GLY A 28 -4.62 20.66 0.65
C GLY A 28 -5.32 19.62 1.53
N TRP A 29 -5.34 19.89 2.83
CA TRP A 29 -5.88 19.04 3.89
C TRP A 29 -7.38 18.77 3.71
N ASP A 30 -8.14 19.81 3.35
CA ASP A 30 -9.58 19.68 3.08
C ASP A 30 -9.87 18.87 1.80
N SER A 31 -9.03 19.00 0.77
CA SER A 31 -9.14 18.16 -0.43
C SER A 31 -8.88 16.70 -0.08
N ALA A 32 -7.88 16.43 0.75
CA ALA A 32 -7.61 15.11 1.30
C ALA A 32 -8.84 14.53 2.03
N ILE A 33 -9.46 15.29 2.95
CA ILE A 33 -10.69 14.86 3.66
C ILE A 33 -11.84 14.57 2.68
N LYS A 34 -12.09 15.46 1.72
CA LYS A 34 -13.16 15.29 0.72
C LYS A 34 -12.96 14.04 -0.12
N ILE A 35 -11.72 13.72 -0.50
CA ILE A 35 -11.39 12.49 -1.23
C ILE A 35 -11.64 11.24 -0.35
N ARG A 36 -11.22 11.25 0.92
CA ARG A 36 -11.50 10.16 1.88
C ARG A 36 -13.00 9.91 2.04
N ASP A 37 -13.77 10.97 2.07
CA ASP A 37 -15.21 10.92 2.29
C ASP A 37 -16.01 10.66 1.01
N GLY A 38 -15.34 10.65 -0.15
CA GLY A 38 -15.95 10.36 -1.45
C GLY A 38 -16.85 11.49 -1.93
N ASP A 39 -16.52 12.75 -1.61
CA ASP A 39 -17.27 13.94 -2.02
C ASP A 39 -17.46 13.96 -3.56
N PRO A 40 -18.72 13.91 -4.06
CA PRO A 40 -18.97 13.76 -5.50
C PRO A 40 -18.35 14.86 -6.37
N ALA A 41 -18.37 16.11 -5.90
CA ALA A 41 -17.82 17.24 -6.64
C ALA A 41 -16.30 17.16 -6.75
N THR A 42 -15.62 16.72 -5.69
CA THR A 42 -14.18 16.49 -5.67
C THR A 42 -13.81 15.30 -6.54
N MET A 43 -14.52 14.17 -6.41
CA MET A 43 -14.24 12.96 -7.19
C MET A 43 -14.45 13.16 -8.70
N ALA A 44 -15.41 14.00 -9.11
CA ALA A 44 -15.69 14.29 -10.51
C ALA A 44 -14.56 15.08 -11.23
N ARG A 45 -13.67 15.73 -10.47
CA ARG A 45 -12.54 16.49 -11.03
C ARG A 45 -11.28 15.64 -11.21
N ILE A 46 -11.25 14.42 -10.68
CA ILE A 46 -10.08 13.54 -10.79
C ILE A 46 -9.93 13.10 -12.25
N VAL A 47 -8.70 13.05 -12.75
CA VAL A 47 -8.38 12.65 -14.13
C VAL A 47 -7.47 11.43 -14.15
N HIS A 48 -6.52 11.37 -13.22
CA HIS A 48 -5.66 10.23 -12.99
C HIS A 48 -5.85 9.72 -11.56
N LEU A 49 -5.96 8.40 -11.39
CA LEU A 49 -6.15 7.76 -10.11
C LEU A 49 -5.51 6.38 -10.13
N TYR A 50 -5.05 5.92 -8.97
CA TYR A 50 -4.60 4.55 -8.80
C TYR A 50 -5.76 3.57 -9.12
N PRO A 51 -5.68 2.75 -10.19
CA PRO A 51 -6.82 1.94 -10.66
C PRO A 51 -7.33 0.93 -9.63
N ARG A 52 -6.50 0.58 -8.64
CA ARG A 52 -6.90 -0.24 -7.49
C ARG A 52 -8.01 0.44 -6.67
N PHE A 53 -8.15 1.76 -6.63
CA PHE A 53 -9.22 2.41 -5.88
C PHE A 53 -10.60 2.30 -6.54
N GLY A 54 -10.67 1.82 -7.78
CA GLY A 54 -11.89 1.53 -8.50
C GLY A 54 -11.68 1.67 -10.01
N PRO A 55 -12.62 1.18 -10.84
CA PRO A 55 -12.55 1.39 -12.27
C PRO A 55 -12.52 2.89 -12.58
N PHE A 56 -11.38 3.37 -13.10
CA PHE A 56 -11.15 4.78 -13.43
C PHE A 56 -10.54 4.92 -14.82
N GLY A 57 -10.76 6.06 -15.49
CA GLY A 57 -10.15 6.33 -16.79
C GLY A 57 -10.41 5.22 -17.84
N PRO A 58 -9.37 4.70 -18.53
CA PRO A 58 -9.53 3.58 -19.48
C PRO A 58 -10.21 2.34 -18.89
N VAL A 59 -9.98 2.03 -17.61
CA VAL A 59 -10.60 0.89 -16.91
C VAL A 59 -12.12 1.07 -16.82
N ALA A 60 -12.58 2.24 -16.39
CA ALA A 60 -14.01 2.56 -16.37
C ALA A 60 -14.65 2.53 -17.78
N ARG A 61 -13.94 3.05 -18.79
CA ARG A 61 -14.41 3.05 -20.18
C ARG A 61 -14.57 1.65 -20.74
N ALA A 62 -13.58 0.78 -20.53
CA ALA A 62 -13.63 -0.62 -20.94
C ALA A 62 -14.82 -1.34 -20.29
N LEU A 63 -14.98 -1.20 -18.98
CA LEU A 63 -16.11 -1.77 -18.24
C LEU A 63 -17.45 -1.32 -18.80
N LYS A 64 -17.64 -0.01 -18.98
CA LYS A 64 -18.89 0.55 -19.51
C LYS A 64 -19.20 0.01 -20.90
N ALA A 65 -18.19 -0.10 -21.75
CA ALA A 65 -18.35 -0.60 -23.12
C ALA A 65 -18.68 -2.10 -23.16
N ILE A 66 -18.05 -2.90 -22.30
CA ILE A 66 -18.37 -4.32 -22.10
C ILE A 66 -19.81 -4.48 -21.59
N CYS A 67 -20.18 -3.77 -20.52
CA CYS A 67 -21.52 -3.79 -19.94
C CYS A 67 -22.61 -3.44 -20.95
N ALA A 68 -22.33 -2.50 -21.87
CA ALA A 68 -23.23 -2.13 -22.95
C ALA A 68 -23.42 -3.26 -23.97
N LYS A 69 -22.34 -3.95 -24.39
CA LYS A 69 -22.43 -5.07 -25.34
C LYS A 69 -23.16 -6.28 -24.75
N ILE A 70 -22.97 -6.59 -23.47
CA ILE A 70 -23.65 -7.71 -22.78
C ILE A 70 -25.03 -7.33 -22.21
N GLN A 71 -25.50 -6.11 -22.48
CA GLN A 71 -26.81 -5.62 -22.04
C GLN A 71 -27.04 -5.80 -20.54
N THR A 72 -26.10 -5.30 -19.72
CA THR A 72 -26.24 -5.31 -18.26
C THR A 72 -27.56 -4.61 -17.87
N PRO A 73 -28.35 -5.15 -16.91
CA PRO A 73 -29.66 -4.58 -16.57
C PRO A 73 -29.60 -3.09 -16.21
N GLU A 74 -30.66 -2.35 -16.52
CA GLU A 74 -30.75 -0.94 -16.15
C GLU A 74 -30.58 -0.75 -14.63
N GLY A 75 -29.87 0.31 -14.24
CA GLY A 75 -29.55 0.59 -12.85
C GLY A 75 -28.53 -0.37 -12.20
N HIS A 76 -27.93 -1.29 -12.95
CA HIS A 76 -26.86 -2.17 -12.46
C HIS A 76 -25.49 -1.72 -12.94
N GLY A 77 -24.50 -1.84 -12.05
CA GLY A 77 -23.08 -1.73 -12.34
C GLY A 77 -22.43 -3.11 -12.39
N ALA A 78 -21.12 -3.12 -12.61
CA ALA A 78 -20.32 -4.34 -12.55
C ALA A 78 -18.92 -4.08 -11.97
N LEU A 79 -18.26 -5.15 -11.56
CA LEU A 79 -16.80 -5.24 -11.44
C LEU A 79 -16.34 -6.37 -12.35
N TYR A 80 -15.10 -6.33 -12.83
CA TYR A 80 -14.62 -7.29 -13.82
C TYR A 80 -13.15 -7.64 -13.59
N PHE A 81 -12.82 -8.91 -13.75
CA PHE A 81 -11.55 -9.48 -13.30
C PHE A 81 -11.01 -10.49 -14.32
N THR A 82 -9.73 -10.81 -14.22
CA THR A 82 -9.04 -11.79 -15.08
C THR A 82 -9.04 -13.21 -14.50
N SER A 83 -9.53 -13.40 -13.28
CA SER A 83 -9.49 -14.67 -12.56
C SER A 83 -10.87 -15.12 -12.07
N PRO A 84 -11.21 -16.42 -12.19
CA PRO A 84 -12.48 -16.97 -11.72
C PRO A 84 -12.64 -16.90 -10.20
N VAL A 85 -11.52 -16.83 -9.46
CA VAL A 85 -11.53 -16.68 -7.99
C VAL A 85 -12.25 -15.40 -7.57
N SER A 86 -12.31 -14.40 -8.45
CA SER A 86 -13.02 -13.15 -8.20
C SER A 86 -14.50 -13.34 -7.88
N PHE A 87 -15.19 -14.32 -8.45
CA PHE A 87 -16.61 -14.58 -8.13
C PHE A 87 -16.78 -14.93 -6.66
N ALA A 88 -16.01 -15.92 -6.18
CA ALA A 88 -16.04 -16.31 -4.78
C ALA A 88 -15.58 -15.18 -3.85
N ALA A 89 -14.54 -14.43 -4.24
CA ALA A 89 -14.03 -13.31 -3.45
C ALA A 89 -15.02 -12.15 -3.33
N VAL A 90 -15.64 -11.72 -4.43
CA VAL A 90 -16.65 -10.64 -4.44
C VAL A 90 -17.89 -11.08 -3.66
N ARG A 91 -18.33 -12.32 -3.85
CA ARG A 91 -19.43 -12.91 -3.09
C ARG A 91 -19.13 -12.89 -1.58
N ALA A 92 -17.99 -13.45 -1.18
CA ALA A 92 -17.59 -13.48 0.23
C ALA A 92 -17.56 -12.07 0.84
N HIS A 93 -16.98 -11.10 0.12
CA HIS A 93 -16.93 -9.70 0.54
C HIS A 93 -18.31 -9.06 0.71
N ALA A 94 -19.13 -9.15 -0.34
CA ALA A 94 -20.42 -8.43 -0.42
C ALA A 94 -21.45 -8.96 0.57
N LEU A 95 -21.39 -10.26 0.88
CA LEU A 95 -22.28 -10.92 1.84
C LEU A 95 -21.73 -10.88 3.28
N HIS A 96 -20.50 -10.37 3.50
CA HIS A 96 -19.88 -10.36 4.82
C HIS A 96 -20.59 -9.40 5.78
N PRO A 97 -20.90 -9.80 7.04
CA PRO A 97 -21.52 -8.92 8.03
C PRO A 97 -20.75 -7.62 8.32
N TYR A 98 -19.44 -7.58 8.06
CA TYR A 98 -18.62 -6.36 8.17
C TYR A 98 -19.10 -5.21 7.28
N ARG A 99 -19.88 -5.49 6.23
CA ARG A 99 -20.47 -4.44 5.39
C ARG A 99 -21.59 -3.66 6.11
N LYS A 100 -22.08 -4.14 7.26
CA LYS A 100 -23.12 -3.48 8.08
C LYS A 100 -24.34 -3.13 7.22
N GLN A 101 -24.74 -1.85 7.17
CA GLN A 101 -25.86 -1.39 6.36
C GLN A 101 -25.67 -1.56 4.84
N HIS A 102 -24.45 -1.85 4.39
CA HIS A 102 -24.11 -2.08 2.99
C HIS A 102 -24.04 -3.56 2.62
N VAL A 103 -24.41 -4.50 3.51
CA VAL A 103 -24.40 -5.93 3.20
C VAL A 103 -25.38 -6.25 2.06
N LEU A 104 -24.96 -7.13 1.15
CA LEU A 104 -25.76 -7.61 0.03
C LEU A 104 -26.31 -9.00 0.32
N VAL A 105 -27.32 -9.41 -0.44
CA VAL A 105 -27.81 -10.79 -0.48
C VAL A 105 -27.48 -11.43 -1.83
N GLU A 106 -27.48 -12.76 -1.90
CA GLU A 106 -27.10 -13.50 -3.13
C GLU A 106 -27.83 -13.00 -4.39
N ARG A 107 -29.14 -12.74 -4.30
CA ARG A 107 -29.96 -12.25 -5.42
C ARG A 107 -29.57 -10.87 -5.95
N ASP A 108 -28.75 -10.12 -5.21
CA ASP A 108 -28.23 -8.83 -5.67
C ASP A 108 -27.02 -8.99 -6.59
N LEU A 109 -26.41 -10.17 -6.63
CA LEU A 109 -25.22 -10.45 -7.42
C LEU A 109 -25.60 -11.23 -8.68
N GLY A 110 -25.16 -10.75 -9.83
CA GLY A 110 -25.17 -11.50 -11.08
C GLY A 110 -23.74 -11.85 -11.50
N TYR A 111 -23.57 -12.97 -12.17
CA TYR A 111 -22.28 -13.44 -12.65
C TYR A 111 -22.33 -13.56 -14.17
N ARG A 112 -21.32 -13.04 -14.86
CA ARG A 112 -21.20 -13.11 -16.33
C ARG A 112 -19.75 -13.40 -16.70
N CYS A 113 -19.55 -14.16 -17.76
CA CYS A 113 -18.23 -14.46 -18.30
C CYS A 113 -18.19 -14.03 -19.77
N VAL A 114 -17.11 -13.36 -20.18
CA VAL A 114 -16.94 -12.93 -21.57
C VAL A 114 -15.50 -13.15 -22.02
N ASP A 115 -15.32 -13.39 -23.31
CA ASP A 115 -14.03 -13.32 -23.97
C ASP A 115 -13.95 -12.04 -24.79
N VAL A 116 -12.86 -11.28 -24.65
CA VAL A 116 -12.55 -10.11 -25.47
C VAL A 116 -11.14 -10.31 -26.03
N GLY A 117 -11.06 -10.60 -27.32
CA GLY A 117 -9.85 -11.08 -27.96
C GLY A 117 -9.45 -12.43 -27.37
N ASP A 118 -8.24 -12.48 -26.85
CA ASP A 118 -7.62 -13.60 -26.13
C ASP A 118 -7.77 -13.50 -24.59
N VAL A 119 -8.54 -12.53 -24.07
CA VAL A 119 -8.69 -12.30 -22.63
C VAL A 119 -10.07 -12.72 -22.16
N ARG A 120 -10.11 -13.72 -21.26
CA ARG A 120 -11.32 -14.08 -20.51
C ARG A 120 -11.52 -13.15 -19.32
N LEU A 121 -12.73 -12.63 -19.16
CA LEU A 121 -13.14 -11.74 -18.08
C LEU A 121 -14.31 -12.31 -17.30
N TYR A 122 -14.22 -12.15 -15.98
CA TYR A 122 -15.22 -12.57 -15.00
C TYR A 122 -15.88 -11.32 -14.44
N LEU A 123 -17.17 -11.11 -14.72
CA LEU A 123 -17.93 -9.95 -14.29
C LEU A 123 -18.91 -10.30 -13.18
N VAL A 124 -18.94 -9.47 -12.14
CA VAL A 124 -19.96 -9.51 -11.09
C VAL A 124 -20.81 -8.26 -11.20
N THR A 125 -22.08 -8.42 -11.55
CA THR A 125 -23.06 -7.34 -11.68
C THR A 125 -23.85 -7.15 -10.38
N TYR A 126 -24.27 -5.92 -10.10
CA TYR A 126 -25.01 -5.57 -8.89
C TYR A 126 -25.79 -4.26 -9.06
N PRO A 127 -26.87 -4.00 -8.30
CA PRO A 127 -27.56 -2.71 -8.31
C PRO A 127 -26.60 -1.55 -7.96
N MET A 128 -26.50 -0.53 -8.81
CA MET A 128 -25.56 0.59 -8.60
C MET A 128 -25.62 1.23 -7.21
N PRO A 129 -26.79 1.46 -6.57
CA PRO A 129 -26.84 2.02 -5.21
C PRO A 129 -26.12 1.16 -4.16
N LYS A 130 -25.84 -0.11 -4.45
CA LYS A 130 -25.14 -1.05 -3.56
C LYS A 130 -23.62 -1.08 -3.74
N THR A 131 -23.06 -0.22 -4.60
CA THR A 131 -21.60 -0.07 -4.82
C THR A 131 -20.79 -0.03 -3.51
N PRO A 132 -21.20 0.69 -2.44
CA PRO A 132 -20.43 0.71 -1.18
C PRO A 132 -20.22 -0.66 -0.53
N GLY A 133 -21.10 -1.62 -0.78
CA GLY A 133 -21.00 -2.99 -0.27
C GLY A 133 -20.14 -3.93 -1.10
N VAL A 134 -19.79 -3.54 -2.34
CA VAL A 134 -19.12 -4.43 -3.30
C VAL A 134 -17.72 -3.94 -3.68
N ILE A 135 -17.50 -2.62 -3.74
CA ILE A 135 -16.26 -2.03 -4.28
C ILE A 135 -14.99 -2.45 -3.51
N GLY A 136 -15.11 -2.80 -2.23
CA GLY A 136 -13.99 -3.26 -1.42
C GLY A 136 -13.37 -4.56 -1.95
N ALA A 137 -14.14 -5.40 -2.65
CA ALA A 137 -13.62 -6.62 -3.30
C ALA A 137 -12.68 -6.31 -4.48
N TRP A 138 -12.80 -5.14 -5.10
CA TRP A 138 -11.83 -4.63 -6.07
C TRP A 138 -10.63 -3.98 -5.36
N GLN A 139 -10.92 -3.15 -4.36
CA GLN A 139 -9.91 -2.29 -3.73
C GLN A 139 -8.91 -3.05 -2.87
N ASN A 140 -9.40 -3.91 -1.99
CA ASN A 140 -8.59 -4.48 -0.92
C ASN A 140 -7.62 -5.56 -1.42
N PRO A 141 -8.06 -6.59 -2.16
CA PRO A 141 -7.13 -7.57 -2.67
C PRO A 141 -6.41 -7.12 -3.95
N GLY A 142 -6.90 -6.11 -4.66
CA GLY A 142 -6.18 -5.50 -5.79
C GLY A 142 -6.02 -6.38 -7.03
N PHE A 143 -6.99 -7.26 -7.30
CA PHE A 143 -7.05 -8.13 -8.49
C PHE A 143 -7.76 -7.50 -9.71
N GLY A 144 -8.01 -6.18 -9.68
CA GLY A 144 -8.69 -5.49 -10.77
C GLY A 144 -7.86 -5.40 -12.05
N VAL A 145 -8.50 -4.93 -13.13
CA VAL A 145 -7.86 -4.73 -14.44
C VAL A 145 -6.96 -3.49 -14.45
N SER A 146 -5.77 -3.62 -15.04
CA SER A 146 -4.82 -2.52 -15.20
C SER A 146 -5.23 -1.55 -16.32
N ILE A 147 -4.62 -0.35 -16.35
CA ILE A 147 -4.89 0.64 -17.40
C ILE A 147 -4.53 0.09 -18.79
N ARG A 148 -3.35 -0.53 -18.92
CA ARG A 148 -2.86 -1.06 -20.21
C ARG A 148 -3.70 -2.23 -20.71
N LEU A 149 -4.12 -3.12 -19.81
CA LEU A 149 -5.04 -4.20 -20.17
C LEU A 149 -6.39 -3.63 -20.61
N ALA A 150 -6.94 -2.64 -19.90
CA ALA A 150 -8.19 -2.00 -20.28
C ALA A 150 -8.13 -1.36 -21.68
N GLU A 151 -7.02 -0.75 -22.07
CA GLU A 151 -6.84 -0.21 -23.43
C GLU A 151 -6.79 -1.31 -24.49
N LYS A 152 -6.14 -2.44 -24.20
CA LYS A 152 -6.20 -3.62 -25.09
C LYS A 152 -7.63 -4.09 -25.26
N LEU A 153 -8.37 -4.26 -24.16
CA LEU A 153 -9.77 -4.68 -24.19
C LEU A 153 -10.65 -3.73 -25.01
N LEU A 154 -10.41 -2.42 -24.95
CA LEU A 154 -11.12 -1.43 -25.76
C LEU A 154 -10.83 -1.58 -27.26
N ARG A 155 -9.59 -1.90 -27.65
CA ARG A 155 -9.23 -2.15 -29.06
C ARG A 155 -9.89 -3.41 -29.60
N ASP A 156 -9.98 -4.44 -28.77
CA ASP A 156 -10.49 -5.76 -29.19
C ASP A 156 -12.00 -5.91 -28.92
N LEU A 157 -12.68 -4.85 -28.51
CA LEU A 157 -14.06 -4.89 -28.02
C LEU A 157 -15.05 -5.52 -29.02
N ASP A 158 -14.82 -5.38 -30.32
CA ASP A 158 -15.70 -5.96 -31.35
C ASP A 158 -15.63 -7.48 -31.45
N SER A 159 -14.59 -8.10 -30.88
CA SER A 159 -14.48 -9.55 -30.76
C SER A 159 -15.24 -10.13 -29.56
N LEU A 160 -15.88 -9.29 -28.74
CA LEU A 160 -16.53 -9.70 -27.50
C LEU A 160 -17.55 -10.83 -27.73
N LYS A 161 -17.42 -11.90 -26.95
CA LYS A 161 -18.36 -13.02 -26.92
C LYS A 161 -18.72 -13.37 -25.48
N GLU A 162 -19.99 -13.61 -25.21
CA GLU A 162 -20.40 -14.18 -23.92
C GLU A 162 -20.03 -15.67 -23.86
N VAL A 163 -19.48 -16.07 -22.72
CA VAL A 163 -19.18 -17.46 -22.39
C VAL A 163 -20.27 -17.95 -21.47
N GLY A 164 -20.93 -19.04 -21.86
CA GLY A 164 -22.01 -19.62 -21.07
C GLY A 164 -21.55 -19.98 -19.65
N LEU A 165 -22.36 -19.60 -18.66
CA LEU A 165 -22.25 -20.08 -17.29
C LEU A 165 -23.31 -21.15 -17.10
N GLU A 166 -22.90 -22.35 -16.72
CA GLU A 166 -23.81 -23.42 -16.36
C GLU A 166 -24.09 -23.35 -14.86
N ALA A 167 -25.37 -23.48 -14.48
CA ALA A 167 -25.74 -23.57 -13.08
C ALA A 167 -25.05 -24.78 -12.43
N ASP A 168 -24.59 -24.61 -11.19
CA ASP A 168 -23.94 -25.65 -10.38
C ASP A 168 -22.57 -26.16 -10.90
N LEU A 169 -22.02 -25.58 -11.97
CA LEU A 169 -20.64 -25.82 -12.40
C LEU A 169 -19.70 -24.70 -11.92
N PRO A 170 -18.40 -25.01 -11.71
CA PRO A 170 -17.40 -23.99 -11.45
C PRO A 170 -17.35 -22.99 -12.63
N PRO A 171 -16.92 -21.74 -12.38
CA PRO A 171 -16.77 -20.76 -13.46
C PRO A 171 -15.88 -21.33 -14.57
N PRO A 172 -16.19 -21.04 -15.85
CA PRO A 172 -15.39 -21.52 -16.98
C PRO A 172 -13.91 -21.26 -16.73
N SER A 173 -13.07 -22.27 -16.98
CA SER A 173 -11.62 -22.14 -16.80
C SER A 173 -11.05 -21.07 -17.73
N THR A 174 -9.87 -20.56 -17.40
CA THR A 174 -9.13 -19.60 -18.23
C THR A 174 -7.71 -20.09 -18.39
N GLU A 175 -7.07 -19.78 -19.51
CA GLU A 175 -5.62 -19.91 -19.66
C GLU A 175 -4.86 -18.78 -18.95
N PHE A 176 -5.60 -17.88 -18.28
CA PHE A 176 -5.11 -16.66 -17.64
C PHE A 176 -4.38 -15.75 -18.64
N LEU A 177 -3.66 -14.74 -18.17
CA LEU A 177 -2.91 -13.88 -19.10
C LEU A 177 -1.61 -14.60 -19.51
N PRO A 178 -1.25 -14.58 -20.81
CA PRO A 178 -0.06 -15.25 -21.27
C PRO A 178 1.20 -14.64 -20.64
N GLU A 179 2.12 -15.51 -20.21
CA GLU A 179 3.46 -15.07 -19.84
C GLU A 179 4.29 -14.73 -21.09
N GLY A 180 5.28 -13.87 -20.90
CA GLY A 180 6.20 -13.44 -21.95
C GLY A 180 7.57 -13.14 -21.39
N GLU A 181 8.52 -12.76 -22.25
CA GLU A 181 9.94 -12.60 -21.88
C GLU A 181 10.14 -11.62 -20.71
N ALA A 182 9.35 -10.53 -20.67
CA ALA A 182 9.43 -9.54 -19.60
C ALA A 182 9.14 -10.13 -18.21
N HIS A 183 8.19 -11.07 -18.10
CA HIS A 183 7.89 -11.76 -16.83
C HIS A 183 9.10 -12.57 -16.34
N GLY A 184 9.72 -13.34 -17.23
CA GLY A 184 10.93 -14.12 -16.92
C GLY A 184 12.10 -13.23 -16.50
N LYS A 185 12.35 -12.13 -17.22
CA LYS A 185 13.39 -11.16 -16.90
C LYS A 185 13.15 -10.45 -15.57
N LEU A 186 11.89 -10.11 -15.24
CA LEU A 186 11.52 -9.54 -13.95
C LEU A 186 11.82 -10.49 -12.79
N ARG A 187 11.41 -11.77 -12.90
CA ARG A 187 11.74 -12.79 -11.90
C ARG A 187 13.25 -12.92 -11.70
N GLY A 188 14.00 -12.95 -12.80
CA GLY A 188 15.47 -12.97 -12.77
C GLY A 188 16.08 -11.74 -12.11
N ARG A 189 15.53 -10.53 -12.37
CA ARG A 189 15.98 -9.28 -11.75
C ARG A 189 15.71 -9.28 -10.25
N ILE A 190 14.52 -9.68 -9.81
CA ILE A 190 14.16 -9.75 -8.39
C ILE A 190 15.05 -10.76 -7.66
N ALA A 191 15.20 -11.98 -8.20
CA ALA A 191 16.10 -12.98 -7.62
C ALA A 191 17.57 -12.49 -7.58
N GLY A 192 18.03 -11.80 -8.62
CA GLY A 192 19.34 -11.15 -8.65
C GLY A 192 19.52 -10.09 -7.56
N LEU A 193 18.52 -9.23 -7.36
CA LEU A 193 18.52 -8.19 -6.33
C LEU A 193 18.52 -8.77 -4.91
N LEU A 194 17.77 -9.85 -4.67
CA LEU A 194 17.73 -10.53 -3.38
C LEU A 194 19.07 -11.19 -3.03
N ARG A 195 19.79 -11.68 -4.04
CA ARG A 195 21.14 -12.25 -3.84
C ARG A 195 22.24 -11.20 -3.79
N ARG A 196 21.98 -10.00 -4.30
CA ARG A 196 22.96 -8.91 -4.35
C ARG A 196 23.29 -8.45 -2.93
N ALA A 197 24.58 -8.44 -2.61
CA ALA A 197 25.11 -7.84 -1.39
C ALA A 197 24.43 -8.33 -0.10
N ALA A 198 24.08 -9.61 -0.08
CA ALA A 198 23.50 -10.26 1.08
C ALA A 198 24.41 -10.11 2.31
N ILE A 199 23.77 -10.00 3.48
CA ILE A 199 24.47 -9.93 4.78
C ILE A 199 25.27 -11.21 4.96
N ASP A 200 24.61 -12.35 4.70
CA ASP A 200 25.21 -13.67 4.64
C ASP A 200 24.99 -14.26 3.23
N PRO A 201 26.05 -14.41 2.42
CA PRO A 201 25.96 -15.02 1.10
C PRO A 201 25.41 -16.47 1.11
N GLU A 202 25.58 -17.23 2.20
CA GLU A 202 25.06 -18.59 2.29
C GLU A 202 23.52 -18.63 2.38
N ASN A 203 22.92 -17.53 2.84
CA ASN A 203 21.48 -17.37 2.96
C ASN A 203 20.81 -16.83 1.68
N ALA A 204 21.61 -16.42 0.69
CA ALA A 204 21.16 -15.78 -0.53
C ALA A 204 20.78 -16.82 -1.62
N ARG A 205 19.74 -17.62 -1.38
CA ARG A 205 19.44 -18.81 -2.21
C ARG A 205 18.30 -18.68 -3.21
N ALA A 206 17.51 -17.61 -3.15
CA ALA A 206 16.37 -17.44 -4.06
C ALA A 206 16.78 -17.40 -5.54
N GLU A 207 16.05 -18.14 -6.35
CA GLU A 207 16.17 -18.18 -7.81
C GLU A 207 14.90 -17.63 -8.47
N SER A 208 14.94 -17.42 -9.79
CA SER A 208 13.77 -16.93 -10.54
C SER A 208 12.52 -17.81 -10.36
N LYS A 209 12.71 -19.09 -10.09
CA LYS A 209 11.65 -20.09 -9.85
C LYS A 209 10.93 -19.87 -8.50
N ASP A 210 11.53 -19.12 -7.59
CA ASP A 210 10.97 -18.82 -6.28
C ASP A 210 10.18 -17.50 -6.27
N VAL A 211 10.18 -16.77 -7.39
CA VAL A 211 9.57 -15.45 -7.55
C VAL A 211 8.27 -15.57 -8.36
N PHE A 212 7.17 -15.14 -7.78
CA PHE A 212 5.84 -15.10 -8.38
C PHE A 212 5.39 -13.65 -8.56
N LEU A 213 4.82 -13.31 -9.72
CA LEU A 213 4.46 -11.94 -10.09
C LEU A 213 2.94 -11.74 -10.05
N TYR A 214 2.50 -10.59 -9.55
CA TYR A 214 1.07 -10.27 -9.41
C TYR A 214 0.76 -8.87 -9.95
N PRO A 215 -0.50 -8.60 -10.33
CA PRO A 215 -0.93 -7.28 -10.82
C PRO A 215 -0.65 -6.13 -9.83
N THR A 216 -0.67 -6.42 -8.53
CA THR A 216 -0.43 -5.44 -7.47
C THR A 216 0.24 -6.10 -6.25
N GLY A 217 0.83 -5.29 -5.35
CA GLY A 217 1.30 -5.78 -4.06
C GLY A 217 0.18 -6.40 -3.21
N MET A 218 -1.01 -5.80 -3.22
CA MET A 218 -2.18 -6.37 -2.53
C MET A 218 -2.58 -7.73 -3.11
N ALA A 219 -2.46 -7.92 -4.42
CA ALA A 219 -2.75 -9.21 -5.05
C ALA A 219 -1.76 -10.29 -4.62
N ALA A 220 -0.49 -9.92 -4.42
CA ALA A 220 0.52 -10.80 -3.85
C ALA A 220 0.19 -11.19 -2.40
N ILE A 221 -0.22 -10.22 -1.56
CA ILE A 221 -0.66 -10.46 -0.17
C ILE A 221 -1.88 -11.38 -0.15
N ALA A 222 -2.87 -11.13 -1.01
CA ALA A 222 -4.12 -11.87 -1.05
C ALA A 222 -3.92 -13.31 -1.55
N ALA A 223 -3.05 -13.52 -2.54
CA ALA A 223 -2.62 -14.84 -2.96
C ALA A 223 -1.89 -15.57 -1.83
N ALA A 224 -0.97 -14.90 -1.14
CA ALA A 224 -0.25 -15.49 -0.01
C ALA A 224 -1.19 -15.91 1.12
N ASN A 225 -2.14 -15.05 1.53
CA ASN A 225 -3.13 -15.41 2.55
C ASN A 225 -3.91 -16.67 2.17
N ARG A 226 -4.44 -16.73 0.93
CA ARG A 226 -5.20 -17.90 0.46
C ARG A 226 -4.36 -19.17 0.48
N THR A 227 -3.19 -19.15 -0.16
CA THR A 227 -2.34 -20.35 -0.29
C THR A 227 -1.82 -20.83 1.07
N ILE A 228 -1.46 -19.92 1.98
CA ILE A 228 -1.04 -20.29 3.34
C ILE A 228 -2.20 -20.86 4.14
N GLN A 229 -3.40 -20.31 4.05
CA GLN A 229 -4.58 -20.82 4.78
C GLN A 229 -4.99 -22.22 4.32
N ASP A 230 -4.76 -22.56 3.04
CA ASP A 230 -4.98 -23.91 2.50
C ASP A 230 -3.93 -24.89 3.03
N TYR A 231 -2.65 -24.49 3.08
CA TYR A 231 -1.55 -25.31 3.58
C TYR A 231 -1.56 -25.48 5.11
N ARG A 232 -1.74 -24.38 5.84
CA ARG A 232 -1.64 -24.28 7.28
C ARG A 232 -2.84 -23.49 7.83
N PRO A 233 -3.99 -24.14 8.03
CA PRO A 233 -5.17 -23.45 8.51
C PRO A 233 -5.03 -22.99 9.97
N GLY A 234 -5.43 -21.76 10.27
CA GLY A 234 -5.33 -21.19 11.63
C GLY A 234 -5.55 -19.68 11.64
N SER A 235 -5.45 -19.06 12.81
CA SER A 235 -5.61 -17.60 12.93
C SER A 235 -4.50 -16.85 12.19
N VAL A 236 -4.83 -15.72 11.56
CA VAL A 236 -3.85 -14.78 10.99
C VAL A 236 -3.56 -13.69 12.01
N VAL A 237 -2.27 -13.37 12.19
CA VAL A 237 -1.84 -12.30 13.07
C VAL A 237 -1.14 -11.21 12.27
N VAL A 238 -1.42 -9.94 12.56
CA VAL A 238 -0.66 -8.80 12.04
C VAL A 238 0.06 -8.09 13.19
N LEU A 239 1.37 -7.88 13.05
CA LEU A 239 2.19 -7.13 14.00
C LEU A 239 2.59 -5.77 13.41
N GLY A 240 2.39 -4.71 14.19
CA GLY A 240 2.67 -3.35 13.74
C GLY A 240 1.56 -2.77 12.89
N CYS A 241 1.72 -1.50 12.53
CA CYS A 241 0.87 -0.92 11.50
C CYS A 241 1.26 -1.50 10.13
N ALA A 242 0.30 -2.11 9.44
CA ALA A 242 0.44 -2.43 8.03
C ALA A 242 -0.32 -1.40 7.18
N PHE A 243 -0.13 -1.45 5.87
CA PHE A 243 -0.96 -0.73 4.92
C PHE A 243 -2.44 -1.03 5.15
N ARG A 244 -3.30 0.01 5.16
CA ARG A 244 -4.72 -0.11 5.56
C ARG A 244 -5.46 -1.25 4.85
N SER A 245 -5.26 -1.38 3.54
CA SER A 245 -5.93 -2.44 2.77
C SER A 245 -5.46 -3.84 3.16
N THR A 246 -4.24 -4.01 3.67
CA THR A 246 -3.76 -5.27 4.23
C THR A 246 -4.53 -5.64 5.48
N LEU A 247 -4.68 -4.71 6.43
CA LEU A 247 -5.47 -4.95 7.64
C LEU A 247 -6.92 -5.34 7.30
N GLN A 248 -7.57 -4.54 6.44
CA GLN A 248 -8.95 -4.80 6.03
C GLN A 248 -9.11 -6.11 5.26
N HIS A 249 -8.18 -6.42 4.36
CA HIS A 249 -8.23 -7.66 3.60
C HIS A 249 -8.07 -8.86 4.54
N LEU A 250 -7.01 -8.87 5.35
CA LEU A 250 -6.70 -10.01 6.22
C LEU A 250 -7.74 -10.20 7.33
N GLU A 251 -8.32 -9.13 7.90
CA GLU A 251 -9.41 -9.26 8.86
C GLU A 251 -10.63 -9.95 8.24
N GLU A 252 -10.97 -9.61 6.99
CA GLU A 252 -12.13 -10.14 6.30
C GLU A 252 -11.89 -11.54 5.71
N SER A 253 -10.69 -11.81 5.21
CA SER A 253 -10.35 -13.04 4.47
C SER A 253 -9.69 -14.12 5.33
N SER A 254 -9.77 -14.01 6.66
CA SER A 254 -9.22 -14.99 7.61
C SER A 254 -10.34 -15.73 8.37
N PRO A 255 -10.99 -16.73 7.75
CA PRO A 255 -12.18 -17.38 8.30
C PRO A 255 -11.93 -18.14 9.62
N ARG A 256 -10.66 -18.39 9.95
CA ARG A 256 -10.24 -19.12 11.15
C ARG A 256 -9.76 -18.21 12.28
N GLY A 257 -9.88 -16.90 12.11
CA GLY A 257 -9.54 -15.90 13.12
C GLY A 257 -8.53 -14.89 12.62
N TYR A 258 -8.64 -13.67 13.15
CA TYR A 258 -7.73 -12.56 12.89
C TYR A 258 -7.39 -11.88 14.21
N LYS A 259 -6.12 -11.50 14.38
CA LYS A 259 -5.64 -10.74 15.53
C LYS A 259 -4.63 -9.67 15.09
N HIS A 260 -4.73 -8.48 15.65
CA HIS A 260 -3.79 -7.39 15.41
C HIS A 260 -3.13 -6.93 16.72
N PHE A 261 -1.81 -6.70 16.66
CA PHE A 261 -1.02 -6.08 17.72
C PHE A 261 -0.30 -4.86 17.16
N GLY A 262 -0.73 -3.65 17.57
CA GLY A 262 -0.16 -2.41 17.07
C GLY A 262 1.28 -2.13 17.51
N PRO A 263 1.61 -2.19 18.81
CA PRO A 263 2.99 -2.00 19.28
C PRO A 263 3.91 -3.16 18.87
N VAL A 264 5.07 -2.83 18.30
CA VAL A 264 6.13 -3.80 17.90
C VAL A 264 7.42 -3.63 18.70
N ASP A 265 7.39 -2.80 19.74
CA ASP A 265 8.50 -2.69 20.69
C ASP A 265 8.61 -3.95 21.57
N ALA A 266 9.65 -4.01 22.42
CA ALA A 266 9.90 -5.17 23.26
C ALA A 266 8.71 -5.55 24.15
N LYS A 267 7.95 -4.55 24.62
CA LYS A 267 6.74 -4.74 25.44
C LYS A 267 5.59 -5.29 24.61
N GLY A 268 5.35 -4.73 23.42
CA GLY A 268 4.36 -5.21 22.45
C GLY A 268 4.58 -6.67 22.07
N LEU A 269 5.83 -7.03 21.75
CA LEU A 269 6.20 -8.41 21.48
C LEU A 269 6.05 -9.33 22.70
N GLY A 270 6.21 -8.82 23.92
CA GLY A 270 5.91 -9.57 25.15
C GLY A 270 4.43 -9.90 25.31
N VAL A 271 3.55 -8.94 25.01
CA VAL A 271 2.09 -9.16 25.01
C VAL A 271 1.69 -10.18 23.94
N PHE A 272 2.28 -10.07 22.74
CA PHE A 272 2.08 -11.04 21.67
C PHE A 272 2.51 -12.46 22.07
N GLU A 273 3.68 -12.61 22.67
CA GLU A 273 4.20 -13.89 23.16
C GLU A 273 3.28 -14.52 24.23
N SER A 274 2.81 -13.73 25.19
CA SER A 274 1.85 -14.25 26.19
C SER A 274 0.54 -14.72 25.56
N TRP A 275 0.02 -13.98 24.57
CA TRP A 275 -1.18 -14.38 23.83
C TRP A 275 -0.95 -15.65 23.00
N LEU A 276 0.23 -15.82 22.39
CA LEU A 276 0.60 -17.04 21.69
C LEU A 276 0.62 -18.26 22.62
N ASP A 277 1.17 -18.10 23.82
CA ASP A 277 1.18 -19.16 24.83
C ASP A 277 -0.24 -19.58 25.24
N GLU A 278 -1.14 -18.61 25.44
CA GLU A 278 -2.55 -18.86 25.76
C GLU A 278 -3.27 -19.61 24.63
N GLU A 279 -3.11 -19.17 23.38
CA GLU A 279 -3.75 -19.81 22.22
C GLU A 279 -3.19 -21.22 21.98
N PHE A 280 -1.88 -21.41 22.18
CA PHE A 280 -1.25 -22.71 22.08
C PHE A 280 -1.81 -23.70 23.12
N VAL A 281 -1.93 -23.28 24.38
CA VAL A 281 -2.56 -24.09 25.45
C VAL A 281 -4.04 -24.37 25.14
N ALA A 282 -4.75 -23.43 24.52
CA ALA A 282 -6.13 -23.60 24.08
C ALA A 282 -6.29 -24.48 22.82
N GLY A 283 -5.21 -24.97 22.23
CA GLY A 283 -5.24 -25.78 21.01
C GLY A 283 -5.62 -24.99 19.75
N LYS A 284 -5.51 -23.66 19.79
CA LYS A 284 -5.79 -22.77 18.66
C LYS A 284 -4.49 -22.40 17.96
N GLY A 285 -4.29 -22.98 16.78
CA GLY A 285 -3.09 -22.72 15.99
C GLY A 285 -3.10 -21.35 15.32
N VAL A 286 -1.95 -20.67 15.35
CA VAL A 286 -1.66 -19.54 14.46
C VAL A 286 -1.15 -20.09 13.13
N SER A 287 -1.75 -19.63 12.04
CA SER A 287 -1.35 -19.95 10.67
C SER A 287 -0.06 -19.23 10.34
N TYR A 288 -0.11 -17.90 10.29
CA TYR A 288 1.04 -17.05 10.01
C TYR A 288 0.91 -15.69 10.68
N VAL A 289 2.07 -15.05 10.83
CA VAL A 289 2.24 -13.66 11.25
C VAL A 289 2.66 -12.84 10.03
N PHE A 290 1.95 -11.74 9.79
CA PHE A 290 2.31 -10.73 8.81
C PHE A 290 2.93 -9.51 9.51
N ALA A 291 4.04 -9.00 8.99
CA ALA A 291 4.63 -7.74 9.42
C ALA A 291 5.27 -6.99 8.24
N GLU A 292 5.27 -5.66 8.30
CA GLU A 292 6.04 -4.81 7.40
C GLU A 292 7.41 -4.48 8.02
N PHE A 293 8.46 -4.44 7.20
CA PHE A 293 9.81 -4.08 7.66
C PHE A 293 10.43 -2.97 6.78
N PRO A 294 10.55 -1.73 7.29
CA PRO A 294 9.94 -1.22 8.52
C PRO A 294 8.43 -0.96 8.31
N ASN A 295 7.69 -0.77 9.40
CA ASN A 295 6.23 -0.63 9.32
C ASN A 295 5.77 0.72 8.72
N ASN A 296 4.69 0.75 7.94
CA ASN A 296 4.12 1.99 7.40
C ASN A 296 2.90 2.44 8.24
N PRO A 297 2.87 3.66 8.80
CA PRO A 297 3.77 4.79 8.60
C PRO A 297 4.74 5.10 9.78
N LEU A 298 4.81 4.24 10.81
CA LEU A 298 5.61 4.53 12.01
C LEU A 298 7.12 4.30 11.82
N LEU A 299 7.47 3.52 10.80
CA LEU A 299 8.83 3.15 10.39
C LEU A 299 9.65 2.45 11.48
N ALA A 300 8.97 1.91 12.49
CA ALA A 300 9.56 1.05 13.50
C ALA A 300 9.87 -0.33 12.89
N SER A 301 10.91 -0.95 13.41
CA SER A 301 11.47 -2.21 12.96
C SER A 301 11.23 -3.29 14.01
N ILE A 302 10.39 -4.25 13.66
CA ILE A 302 10.13 -5.41 14.51
C ILE A 302 11.41 -6.25 14.67
N ASP A 303 11.67 -6.76 15.87
CA ASP A 303 12.76 -7.72 16.12
C ASP A 303 12.43 -9.07 15.44
N ILE A 304 12.84 -9.22 14.17
CA ILE A 304 12.58 -10.42 13.39
C ILE A 304 13.32 -11.64 13.98
N GLY A 305 14.45 -11.45 14.65
CA GLY A 305 15.19 -12.55 15.28
C GLY A 305 14.41 -13.14 16.46
N ARG A 306 13.78 -12.28 17.28
CA ARG A 306 12.83 -12.73 18.31
C ARG A 306 11.58 -13.36 17.69
N LEU A 307 11.06 -12.77 16.61
CA LEU A 307 9.88 -13.33 15.91
C LEU A 307 10.16 -14.74 15.37
N GLY A 308 11.35 -14.99 14.80
CA GLY A 308 11.78 -16.31 14.33
C GLY A 308 11.77 -17.36 15.44
N LYS A 309 12.29 -17.03 16.64
CA LYS A 309 12.23 -17.95 17.80
C LYS A 309 10.79 -18.26 18.23
N LEU A 310 9.89 -17.28 18.16
CA LEU A 310 8.47 -17.50 18.44
C LEU A 310 7.82 -18.37 17.36
N ALA A 311 8.18 -18.17 16.09
CA ALA A 311 7.71 -19.00 14.98
C ALA A 311 8.16 -20.45 15.15
N GLU A 312 9.42 -20.70 15.53
CA GLU A 312 9.92 -22.05 15.83
C GLU A 312 9.16 -22.70 17.00
N LYS A 313 8.92 -21.95 18.08
CA LYS A 313 8.22 -22.45 19.29
C LYS A 313 6.74 -22.79 19.03
N HIS A 314 6.03 -21.93 18.30
CA HIS A 314 4.57 -22.04 18.09
C HIS A 314 4.18 -22.59 16.71
N GLY A 315 5.15 -22.79 15.83
CA GLY A 315 5.03 -23.40 14.50
C GLY A 315 4.38 -22.53 13.43
N PHE A 316 4.10 -21.24 13.67
CA PHE A 316 3.48 -20.37 12.66
C PHE A 316 4.47 -19.90 11.59
N MET A 317 3.98 -19.53 10.42
CA MET A 317 4.79 -18.96 9.35
C MET A 317 5.00 -17.45 9.49
N ILE A 318 6.08 -16.90 8.95
CA ILE A 318 6.36 -15.46 8.87
C ILE A 318 6.22 -14.98 7.42
N VAL A 319 5.35 -13.99 7.23
CA VAL A 319 5.23 -13.23 5.99
C VAL A 319 5.73 -11.80 6.24
N LEU A 320 6.80 -11.41 5.55
CA LEU A 320 7.31 -10.04 5.61
C LEU A 320 6.95 -9.26 4.36
N ASP A 321 6.53 -8.01 4.53
CA ASP A 321 6.44 -7.03 3.45
C ASP A 321 7.59 -6.02 3.56
N ASP A 322 8.47 -6.02 2.56
CA ASP A 322 9.67 -5.17 2.53
C ASP A 322 9.49 -3.91 1.68
N THR A 323 8.27 -3.59 1.23
CA THR A 323 8.01 -2.51 0.28
C THR A 323 8.65 -1.17 0.68
N VAL A 324 8.59 -0.83 1.97
CA VAL A 324 9.18 0.42 2.50
C VAL A 324 10.69 0.32 2.61
N GLY A 325 11.20 -0.81 3.10
CA GLY A 325 12.63 -1.04 3.27
C GLY A 325 13.37 -1.17 1.93
N SER A 326 12.70 -1.71 0.90
CA SER A 326 13.18 -1.93 -0.46
C SER A 326 14.27 -3.02 -0.53
N PHE A 327 14.15 -3.95 -1.49
CA PHE A 327 15.20 -4.94 -1.79
C PHE A 327 16.60 -4.32 -1.98
N ALA A 328 16.64 -3.06 -2.41
CA ALA A 328 17.88 -2.31 -2.56
C ALA A 328 18.62 -2.10 -1.23
N ASN A 329 17.90 -1.86 -0.13
CA ASN A 329 18.53 -1.50 1.14
C ASN A 329 18.60 -2.65 2.14
N ILE A 330 17.58 -3.50 2.21
CA ILE A 330 17.45 -4.50 3.28
C ILE A 330 17.53 -5.94 2.78
N ASP A 331 18.02 -6.81 3.65
CA ASP A 331 18.13 -8.25 3.45
C ASP A 331 17.40 -9.00 4.56
N VAL A 332 16.15 -9.40 4.28
CA VAL A 332 15.23 -9.98 5.26
C VAL A 332 14.60 -11.30 4.81
N LEU A 333 14.86 -11.77 3.58
CA LEU A 333 14.24 -13.00 3.06
C LEU A 333 14.56 -14.21 3.94
N SER A 334 15.80 -14.32 4.44
CA SER A 334 16.24 -15.45 5.28
C SER A 334 15.52 -15.53 6.63
N GLU A 335 14.83 -14.46 7.04
CA GLU A 335 14.13 -14.36 8.32
C GLU A 335 12.60 -14.52 8.16
N ALA A 336 12.14 -14.82 6.95
CA ALA A 336 10.74 -15.02 6.62
C ALA A 336 10.54 -16.35 5.87
N ASP A 337 9.33 -16.89 5.90
CA ASP A 337 8.97 -17.98 5.00
C ASP A 337 8.62 -17.45 3.61
N ILE A 338 7.99 -16.27 3.59
CA ILE A 338 7.51 -15.61 2.38
C ILE A 338 7.82 -14.12 2.49
N LEU A 339 8.41 -13.57 1.43
CA LEU A 339 8.61 -12.14 1.25
C LEU A 339 7.61 -11.60 0.23
N VAL A 340 6.91 -10.53 0.56
CA VAL A 340 5.99 -9.83 -0.34
C VAL A 340 6.48 -8.42 -0.59
N SER A 341 6.32 -7.93 -1.82
CA SER A 341 6.80 -6.60 -2.19
C SER A 341 5.90 -5.94 -3.21
N SER A 342 5.63 -4.65 -3.04
CA SER A 342 4.95 -3.84 -4.04
C SER A 342 5.94 -3.28 -5.06
N LEU A 343 6.05 -3.95 -6.20
CA LEU A 343 6.85 -3.48 -7.35
C LEU A 343 6.37 -2.13 -7.91
N THR A 344 5.15 -1.74 -7.56
CA THR A 344 4.53 -0.45 -7.91
C THR A 344 5.33 0.75 -7.38
N LYS A 345 6.05 0.59 -6.26
CA LYS A 345 6.66 1.70 -5.50
C LYS A 345 8.05 2.06 -6.03
N SER A 346 9.08 2.07 -5.18
CA SER A 346 10.46 2.42 -5.54
C SER A 346 11.06 1.55 -6.64
N PHE A 347 10.67 0.28 -6.73
CA PHE A 347 11.11 -0.65 -7.76
C PHE A 347 10.81 -0.12 -9.17
N SER A 348 9.55 0.22 -9.44
CA SER A 348 9.16 0.93 -10.67
C SER A 348 9.59 2.40 -10.65
N GLY A 349 9.28 3.13 -9.59
CA GLY A 349 9.81 4.47 -9.34
C GLY A 349 9.15 5.62 -10.11
N TYR A 350 8.33 5.33 -11.11
CA TYR A 350 7.75 6.36 -11.99
C TYR A 350 6.24 6.56 -11.83
N ALA A 351 5.62 5.85 -10.89
CA ALA A 351 4.20 5.96 -10.58
C ALA A 351 3.28 5.88 -11.81
N ASN A 352 3.59 4.95 -12.74
CA ASN A 352 2.87 4.74 -14.01
C ASN A 352 2.55 3.26 -14.33
N VAL A 353 2.79 2.35 -13.39
CA VAL A 353 2.53 0.92 -13.54
C VAL A 353 2.35 0.28 -12.16
N MET A 354 1.56 -0.79 -12.11
CA MET A 354 1.34 -1.56 -10.90
C MET A 354 1.97 -2.94 -11.04
N GLY A 355 2.41 -3.47 -9.91
CA GLY A 355 2.94 -4.81 -9.79
C GLY A 355 3.19 -5.17 -8.34
N GLY A 356 3.22 -6.47 -8.08
CA GLY A 356 3.64 -7.07 -6.83
C GLY A 356 4.43 -8.35 -7.06
N SER A 357 5.18 -8.76 -6.06
CA SER A 357 5.87 -10.04 -6.06
C SER A 357 5.67 -10.77 -4.74
N THR A 358 5.60 -12.09 -4.82
CA THR A 358 5.82 -12.99 -3.69
C THR A 358 7.08 -13.79 -3.96
N VAL A 359 7.93 -13.94 -2.96
CA VAL A 359 9.14 -14.75 -3.04
C VAL A 359 9.11 -15.78 -1.92
N LEU A 360 9.20 -17.05 -2.28
CA LEU A 360 9.32 -18.13 -1.32
C LEU A 360 10.76 -18.24 -0.86
N ASN A 361 11.01 -18.32 0.44
CA ASN A 361 12.35 -18.49 0.97
C ASN A 361 12.79 -19.96 0.83
N PRO A 362 13.81 -20.30 0.02
CA PRO A 362 14.28 -21.68 -0.12
C PRO A 362 14.90 -22.29 1.16
N LEU A 363 15.20 -21.45 2.16
CA LEU A 363 15.71 -21.88 3.46
C LEU A 363 14.60 -22.16 4.48
N SER A 364 13.36 -21.78 4.17
CA SER A 364 12.24 -22.01 5.06
C SER A 364 12.00 -23.51 5.27
N PRO A 365 11.73 -23.96 6.51
CA PRO A 365 11.32 -25.34 6.75
C PRO A 365 9.99 -25.70 6.05
N HIS A 366 9.19 -24.70 5.68
CA HIS A 366 7.93 -24.88 4.96
C HIS A 366 8.10 -24.96 3.44
N TYR A 367 9.25 -24.55 2.90
CA TYR A 367 9.50 -24.47 1.46
C TYR A 367 9.20 -25.77 0.69
N PRO A 368 9.58 -26.98 1.15
CA PRO A 368 9.32 -28.22 0.42
C PRO A 368 7.83 -28.51 0.18
N ALA A 369 6.95 -28.02 1.06
CA ALA A 369 5.51 -28.16 0.92
C ALA A 369 4.88 -26.95 0.19
N LEU A 370 5.37 -25.74 0.47
CA LEU A 370 4.85 -24.51 -0.13
C LEU A 370 5.15 -24.40 -1.62
N SER A 371 6.37 -24.75 -2.04
CA SER A 371 6.80 -24.54 -3.43
C SER A 371 5.92 -25.29 -4.43
N PRO A 372 5.66 -26.61 -4.29
CA PRO A 372 4.72 -27.33 -5.17
C PRO A 372 3.30 -26.76 -5.15
N LEU A 373 2.79 -26.40 -3.97
CA LEU A 373 1.45 -25.81 -3.83
C LEU A 373 1.35 -24.46 -4.54
N TRP A 374 2.41 -23.65 -4.49
CA TRP A 374 2.45 -22.38 -5.19
C TRP A 374 2.45 -22.57 -6.71
N TYR A 375 3.18 -23.56 -7.23
CA TYR A 375 3.14 -23.90 -8.66
C TYR A 375 1.78 -24.41 -9.12
N GLU A 376 1.05 -25.11 -8.25
CA GLU A 376 -0.30 -25.61 -8.56
C GLU A 376 -1.34 -24.47 -8.56
N THR A 377 -1.22 -23.53 -7.61
CA THR A 377 -2.24 -22.50 -7.37
C THR A 377 -1.95 -21.14 -8.04
N TYR A 378 -0.73 -20.91 -8.49
CA TYR A 378 -0.33 -19.68 -9.17
C TYR A 378 -0.75 -19.68 -10.63
N HIS A 379 -1.31 -18.56 -11.04
CA HIS A 379 -1.57 -18.26 -12.44
C HIS A 379 -1.19 -16.82 -12.75
N ASN A 380 -0.70 -16.57 -13.98
CA ASN A 380 -0.27 -15.24 -14.36
C ASN A 380 -1.48 -14.32 -14.62
N GLU A 381 -1.61 -13.29 -13.80
CA GLU A 381 -2.61 -12.23 -13.98
C GLU A 381 -1.96 -10.87 -14.29
N LEU A 382 -0.62 -10.78 -14.27
CA LEU A 382 0.09 -9.58 -14.66
C LEU A 382 0.08 -9.46 -16.18
N TYR A 383 -0.48 -8.37 -16.70
CA TYR A 383 -0.53 -8.14 -18.14
C TYR A 383 0.88 -7.87 -18.69
N ILE A 384 1.21 -8.46 -19.84
CA ILE A 384 2.55 -8.33 -20.45
C ILE A 384 3.00 -6.88 -20.63
N GLY A 385 2.10 -5.97 -21.04
CA GLY A 385 2.44 -4.56 -21.18
C GLY A 385 2.78 -3.86 -19.85
N ASP A 386 2.24 -4.34 -18.72
CA ASP A 386 2.64 -3.85 -17.40
C ASP A 386 3.97 -4.48 -16.96
N ALA A 387 4.21 -5.76 -17.26
CA ALA A 387 5.50 -6.41 -17.02
C ALA A 387 6.65 -5.76 -17.79
N GLU A 388 6.43 -5.37 -19.06
CA GLU A 388 7.41 -4.66 -19.88
C GLU A 388 7.79 -3.30 -19.27
N VAL A 389 6.79 -2.54 -18.80
CA VAL A 389 7.05 -1.24 -18.16
C VAL A 389 7.72 -1.41 -16.80
N LEU A 390 7.30 -2.37 -15.97
CA LEU A 390 8.00 -2.69 -14.72
C LEU A 390 9.47 -3.06 -14.96
N LEU A 391 9.74 -3.82 -16.03
CA LEU A 391 11.09 -4.20 -16.40
C LEU A 391 11.89 -2.97 -16.83
N SER A 392 11.39 -2.18 -17.77
CA SER A 392 12.09 -0.97 -18.23
C SER A 392 12.34 0.03 -17.09
N ASN A 393 11.33 0.30 -16.28
CA ASN A 393 11.40 1.24 -15.17
C ASN A 393 12.37 0.82 -14.04
N SER A 394 12.67 -0.48 -13.94
CA SER A 394 13.58 -0.99 -12.90
C SER A 394 15.04 -1.02 -13.35
N ASP A 395 15.37 -0.55 -14.56
CA ASP A 395 16.76 -0.51 -15.07
C ASP A 395 17.67 0.42 -14.24
N ASP A 396 17.13 1.51 -13.72
CA ASP A 396 17.86 2.50 -12.90
C ASP A 396 17.49 2.44 -11.41
N TYR A 397 16.89 1.34 -10.97
CA TYR A 397 16.38 1.15 -9.62
C TYR A 397 17.41 1.43 -8.51
N LEU A 398 18.64 0.91 -8.66
CA LEU A 398 19.69 1.09 -7.64
C LEU A 398 20.23 2.54 -7.60
N PRO A 399 20.63 3.16 -8.74
CA PRO A 399 21.00 4.58 -8.75
C PRO A 399 19.90 5.52 -8.22
N ARG A 400 18.63 5.28 -8.59
CA ARG A 400 17.51 6.05 -8.02
C ARG A 400 17.41 5.86 -6.51
N THR A 401 17.53 4.62 -6.03
CA THR A 401 17.49 4.35 -4.59
C THR A 401 18.59 5.10 -3.83
N ALA A 402 19.79 5.25 -4.39
CA ALA A 402 20.86 6.04 -3.77
C ALA A 402 20.44 7.51 -3.56
N ILE A 403 19.79 8.13 -4.55
CA ILE A 403 19.27 9.50 -4.46
C ILE A 403 18.14 9.58 -3.44
N LEU A 404 17.20 8.64 -3.48
CA LEU A 404 16.07 8.58 -2.53
C LEU A 404 16.56 8.47 -1.08
N ASN A 405 17.52 7.58 -0.82
CA ASN A 405 18.15 7.41 0.49
C ASN A 405 18.81 8.70 0.98
N ARG A 406 19.62 9.33 0.13
CA ARG A 406 20.32 10.58 0.44
C ARG A 406 19.33 11.70 0.77
N ASN A 407 18.33 11.90 -0.09
CA ASN A 407 17.34 12.95 0.06
C ASN A 407 16.49 12.75 1.32
N ALA A 408 15.99 11.53 1.56
CA ALA A 408 15.22 11.22 2.76
C ALA A 408 16.03 11.39 4.04
N ALA A 409 17.28 10.93 4.07
CA ALA A 409 18.16 11.11 5.23
C ALA A 409 18.44 12.60 5.52
N ALA A 410 18.68 13.41 4.48
CA ALA A 410 18.91 14.85 4.62
C ALA A 410 17.67 15.57 5.15
N MET A 411 16.50 15.33 4.55
CA MET A 411 15.21 15.89 4.98
C MET A 411 14.86 15.47 6.41
N ALA A 412 15.01 14.19 6.76
CA ALA A 412 14.74 13.69 8.10
C ALA A 412 15.66 14.33 9.15
N LYS A 413 16.96 14.44 8.86
CA LYS A 413 17.93 15.12 9.74
C LYS A 413 17.60 16.59 9.92
N HIS A 414 17.20 17.27 8.85
CA HIS A 414 16.80 18.68 8.86
C HIS A 414 15.59 18.92 9.76
N LEU A 415 14.50 18.18 9.53
CA LEU A 415 13.28 18.25 10.35
C LEU A 415 13.54 17.83 11.81
N HIS A 416 14.41 16.85 12.03
CA HIS A 416 14.77 16.41 13.38
C HIS A 416 15.56 17.48 14.16
N ALA A 417 16.37 18.30 13.47
CA ALA A 417 17.01 19.45 14.11
C ALA A 417 15.97 20.46 14.61
N HIS A 418 14.90 20.67 13.86
CA HIS A 418 13.76 21.47 14.31
C HIS A 418 13.05 20.84 15.51
N ALA A 419 12.86 19.52 15.57
CA ALA A 419 12.22 18.86 16.71
C ALA A 419 12.93 19.11 18.08
N LYS A 420 14.18 19.58 18.07
CA LYS A 420 14.95 19.94 19.29
C LYS A 420 14.64 21.33 19.83
N ASP A 421 13.98 22.17 19.03
CA ASP A 421 13.62 23.55 19.38
C ASP A 421 12.14 23.60 19.81
N PRO A 422 11.80 23.85 21.08
CA PRO A 422 10.40 23.88 21.54
C PRO A 422 9.53 24.94 20.85
N SER A 423 10.14 25.95 20.21
CA SER A 423 9.42 26.99 19.47
C SER A 423 8.88 26.52 18.12
N THR A 424 9.32 25.35 17.62
CA THR A 424 8.71 24.74 16.42
C THR A 424 7.56 23.82 16.82
N PRO A 425 6.58 23.63 15.92
CA PRO A 425 5.50 22.68 16.15
C PRO A 425 5.89 21.23 15.83
N VAL A 426 7.09 20.95 15.31
CA VAL A 426 7.56 19.57 15.05
C VAL A 426 7.84 18.88 16.39
N ALA A 427 7.04 17.86 16.71
CA ALA A 427 7.19 17.07 17.93
C ALA A 427 8.19 15.93 17.75
N ARG A 428 8.14 15.23 16.60
CA ARG A 428 9.00 14.07 16.33
C ARG A 428 9.14 13.82 14.84
N VAL A 429 10.27 13.25 14.44
CA VAL A 429 10.49 12.72 13.09
C VAL A 429 10.69 11.22 13.19
N LEU A 430 9.82 10.47 12.52
CA LEU A 430 9.92 9.03 12.36
C LEU A 430 10.68 8.75 11.08
N TYR A 431 11.89 8.23 11.22
CA TYR A 431 12.74 7.75 10.14
C TYR A 431 13.67 6.72 10.75
N PRO A 432 13.89 5.52 10.16
CA PRO A 432 14.54 4.41 10.87
C PRO A 432 15.84 4.77 11.57
N SER A 433 16.72 5.61 10.97
CA SER A 433 17.98 6.03 11.57
C SER A 433 17.88 6.99 12.76
N LEU A 434 16.68 7.47 13.06
CA LEU A 434 16.37 8.37 14.18
C LEU A 434 15.54 7.68 15.27
N LEU A 435 15.11 6.44 15.05
CA LEU A 435 14.27 5.71 15.99
C LEU A 435 15.11 4.90 17.00
N PRO A 436 14.58 4.65 18.22
CA PRO A 436 15.30 3.90 19.25
C PRO A 436 15.67 2.46 18.86
N ASP A 437 14.93 1.87 17.93
CA ASP A 437 15.09 0.51 17.40
C ASP A 437 15.97 0.47 16.13
N TYR A 438 16.70 1.55 15.81
CA TYR A 438 17.53 1.61 14.61
C TYR A 438 18.52 0.45 14.48
N GLU A 439 19.09 -0.05 15.58
CA GLU A 439 20.03 -1.17 15.52
C GLU A 439 19.37 -2.47 14.99
N VAL A 440 18.05 -2.66 15.19
CA VAL A 440 17.28 -3.75 14.58
C VAL A 440 17.20 -3.56 13.06
N TYR A 441 16.91 -2.34 12.59
CA TYR A 441 16.89 -2.01 11.16
C TYR A 441 18.29 -2.16 10.53
N ARG A 442 19.29 -1.57 11.18
CA ARG A 442 20.68 -1.50 10.72
C ARG A 442 21.29 -2.89 10.57
N ALA A 443 20.94 -3.82 11.45
CA ALA A 443 21.36 -5.21 11.35
C ALA A 443 20.84 -5.91 10.07
N ARG A 444 19.86 -5.34 9.39
CA ARG A 444 19.27 -5.86 8.14
C ARG A 444 19.69 -5.09 6.90
N LEU A 445 20.59 -4.10 7.01
CA LEU A 445 21.12 -3.40 5.85
C LEU A 445 22.01 -4.31 4.99
N ARG A 446 21.80 -4.25 3.68
CA ARG A 446 22.69 -4.87 2.68
C ARG A 446 24.07 -4.25 2.72
N LYS A 447 25.06 -5.00 2.23
CA LYS A 447 26.42 -4.50 2.06
C LYS A 447 26.47 -3.44 0.93
N PRO A 448 27.36 -2.44 1.03
CA PRO A 448 27.64 -1.51 -0.08
C PRO A 448 28.02 -2.21 -1.38
N THR A 449 27.57 -1.68 -2.52
CA THR A 449 28.03 -2.06 -3.88
C THR A 449 28.37 -0.83 -4.71
N PRO A 450 29.07 -0.95 -5.86
CA PRO A 450 29.33 0.20 -6.73
C PRO A 450 28.05 0.92 -7.19
N GLU A 451 26.96 0.20 -7.41
CA GLU A 451 25.68 0.75 -7.87
C GLU A 451 24.85 1.37 -6.73
N LEU A 452 25.10 0.94 -5.50
CA LEU A 452 24.48 1.49 -4.29
C LEU A 452 25.53 1.49 -3.15
N PRO A 453 26.38 2.53 -3.07
CA PRO A 453 27.47 2.58 -2.10
C PRO A 453 26.99 2.81 -0.67
N GLU A 454 25.80 3.40 -0.50
CA GLU A 454 25.22 3.71 0.80
C GLU A 454 23.78 3.15 0.91
N PRO A 455 23.61 1.83 1.13
CA PRO A 455 22.34 1.27 1.57
C PRO A 455 21.88 1.96 2.87
N ALA A 456 20.60 2.35 2.94
CA ALA A 456 20.12 3.20 4.03
C ALA A 456 18.64 2.92 4.41
N ALA A 457 18.03 3.87 5.10
CA ALA A 457 16.69 3.77 5.69
C ALA A 457 15.52 4.02 4.70
N GLY A 458 15.79 3.98 3.39
CA GLY A 458 14.77 4.12 2.34
C GLY A 458 14.37 5.57 2.07
N CYS A 459 13.17 5.75 1.53
CA CYS A 459 12.68 7.04 1.01
C CYS A 459 11.60 7.71 1.87
N LEU A 460 11.09 7.02 2.88
CA LEU A 460 9.86 7.38 3.58
C LEU A 460 10.18 7.89 4.98
N MET A 461 9.52 8.97 5.40
CA MET A 461 9.53 9.47 6.77
C MET A 461 8.12 9.92 7.18
N SER A 462 7.89 10.04 8.48
CA SER A 462 6.70 10.68 9.02
C SER A 462 7.10 11.79 9.99
N VAL A 463 6.39 12.90 9.96
CA VAL A 463 6.62 14.06 10.83
C VAL A 463 5.40 14.23 11.70
N GLU A 464 5.58 14.17 13.01
CA GLU A 464 4.56 14.42 14.01
C GLU A 464 4.64 15.88 14.45
N PHE A 465 3.49 16.54 14.51
CA PHE A 465 3.35 17.90 15.00
C PHE A 465 2.70 17.89 16.39
N ASP A 466 2.81 19.00 17.13
CA ASP A 466 2.15 19.17 18.44
C ASP A 466 0.63 19.32 18.36
N SER A 467 0.10 19.60 17.16
CA SER A 467 -1.32 19.83 16.93
C SER A 467 -1.71 19.57 15.48
N VAL A 468 -2.98 19.21 15.28
CA VAL A 468 -3.57 19.06 13.94
C VAL A 468 -3.54 20.37 13.16
N ALA A 469 -3.68 21.52 13.82
CA ALA A 469 -3.62 22.82 13.16
C ALA A 469 -2.25 23.11 12.56
N ALA A 470 -1.17 22.80 13.28
CA ALA A 470 0.19 22.94 12.76
C ALA A 470 0.49 21.94 11.65
N ALA A 471 0.08 20.67 11.80
CA ALA A 471 0.20 19.66 10.74
C ALA A 471 -0.54 20.08 9.46
N ARG A 472 -1.75 20.65 9.61
CA ARG A 472 -2.55 21.18 8.51
C ARG A 472 -1.87 22.36 7.82
N ALA A 473 -1.40 23.34 8.58
CA ALA A 473 -0.72 24.50 8.02
C ALA A 473 0.57 24.10 7.28
N PHE A 474 1.34 23.15 7.85
CA PHE A 474 2.50 22.57 7.18
C PHE A 474 2.10 21.87 5.88
N TYR A 475 1.11 20.97 5.90
CA TYR A 475 0.66 20.21 4.73
C TYR A 475 0.09 21.09 3.62
N ASP A 476 -0.72 22.09 3.97
CA ASP A 476 -1.32 23.03 3.02
C ASP A 476 -0.24 23.92 2.36
N ARG A 477 0.87 24.18 3.06
CA ARG A 477 1.99 24.96 2.55
C ARG A 477 3.01 24.11 1.78
N LEU A 478 3.12 22.83 2.10
CA LEU A 478 4.03 21.90 1.42
C LEU A 478 3.74 21.85 -0.08
N ALA A 479 4.74 22.24 -0.86
CA ALA A 479 4.68 22.20 -2.31
C ALA A 479 5.15 20.84 -2.88
N PHE A 480 4.80 19.75 -2.20
CA PHE A 480 5.02 18.38 -2.65
C PHE A 480 3.74 17.78 -3.23
N TYR A 481 3.85 16.69 -4.00
CA TYR A 481 2.68 16.06 -4.59
C TYR A 481 1.90 15.27 -3.53
N PRO A 482 0.57 15.42 -3.42
CA PRO A 482 -0.21 14.68 -2.45
C PRO A 482 -0.45 13.23 -2.91
N GLY A 483 -0.33 12.26 -2.00
CA GLY A 483 -0.85 10.92 -2.28
C GLY A 483 -0.29 9.78 -1.43
N PRO A 484 -1.02 8.64 -1.36
CA PRO A 484 -0.61 7.47 -0.58
C PRO A 484 0.53 6.67 -1.22
N HIS A 485 0.99 7.05 -2.42
CA HIS A 485 2.14 6.43 -3.09
C HIS A 485 3.47 6.77 -2.38
N LEU A 486 4.55 6.05 -2.71
CA LEU A 486 5.90 6.27 -2.17
C LEU A 486 6.95 5.77 -3.17
N GLY A 487 8.18 6.25 -3.04
CA GLY A 487 9.31 5.85 -3.89
C GLY A 487 9.21 6.34 -5.33
N ALA A 488 8.41 7.37 -5.60
CA ALA A 488 8.29 7.98 -6.92
C ALA A 488 9.47 8.91 -7.24
N HIS A 489 9.59 9.31 -8.50
CA HIS A 489 10.59 10.26 -8.98
C HIS A 489 10.35 11.70 -8.48
N ARG A 490 9.14 12.02 -8.03
CA ARG A 490 8.80 13.28 -7.35
C ARG A 490 8.49 13.05 -5.87
N THR A 491 8.81 14.05 -5.05
CA THR A 491 8.54 14.03 -3.62
C THR A 491 7.03 14.08 -3.36
N LEU A 492 6.56 13.17 -2.51
CA LEU A 492 5.16 13.01 -2.16
C LEU A 492 4.93 13.35 -0.68
N SER A 493 3.76 13.90 -0.36
CA SER A 493 3.29 14.11 1.01
C SER A 493 1.87 13.59 1.21
N PHE A 494 1.53 13.15 2.41
CA PHE A 494 0.21 12.60 2.69
C PHE A 494 -0.14 12.73 4.17
N ALA A 495 -1.31 13.28 4.48
CA ALA A 495 -1.91 13.23 5.82
C ALA A 495 -2.40 11.80 6.11
N TYR A 496 -1.46 10.85 6.23
CA TYR A 496 -1.72 9.42 6.12
C TYR A 496 -2.76 8.94 7.12
N ASN A 497 -2.58 9.24 8.40
CA ASN A 497 -3.42 8.70 9.46
C ASN A 497 -4.85 9.26 9.40
N LEU A 498 -4.97 10.57 9.17
CA LEU A 498 -6.26 11.24 8.96
C LEU A 498 -7.10 10.55 7.88
N LEU A 499 -6.45 10.07 6.81
CA LEU A 499 -7.10 9.49 5.64
C LEU A 499 -7.25 7.97 5.73
N ALA A 500 -6.26 7.30 6.32
CA ALA A 500 -6.20 5.85 6.40
C ALA A 500 -6.89 5.28 7.64
N PHE A 501 -6.97 5.99 8.76
CA PHE A 501 -7.40 5.39 10.03
C PHE A 501 -8.39 6.26 10.83
N SER A 502 -8.50 7.55 10.52
CA SER A 502 -9.31 8.48 11.32
C SER A 502 -10.70 8.78 10.76
N LYS A 503 -11.26 7.87 9.94
CA LYS A 503 -12.64 8.04 9.43
C LYS A 503 -13.69 7.76 10.51
N HIS A 504 -13.43 6.75 11.35
CA HIS A 504 -14.32 6.34 12.43
C HIS A 504 -13.67 6.61 13.79
N PRO A 505 -14.37 7.21 14.78
CA PRO A 505 -13.75 7.57 16.07
C PRO A 505 -13.12 6.41 16.83
N ASP A 506 -13.75 5.23 16.83
CA ASP A 506 -13.21 4.06 17.53
C ASP A 506 -11.95 3.50 16.83
N GLU A 507 -11.93 3.48 15.49
CA GLU A 507 -10.76 3.13 14.68
C GLU A 507 -9.63 4.13 14.97
N ALA A 508 -9.94 5.44 14.95
CA ALA A 508 -8.99 6.50 15.27
C ALA A 508 -8.38 6.34 16.66
N ALA A 509 -9.22 6.13 17.69
CA ALA A 509 -8.76 5.93 19.07
C ALA A 509 -7.88 4.69 19.22
N TYR A 510 -8.24 3.58 18.55
CA TYR A 510 -7.45 2.36 18.55
C TYR A 510 -6.06 2.58 17.94
N HIS A 511 -6.00 3.16 16.74
CA HIS A 511 -4.72 3.41 16.06
C HIS A 511 -3.86 4.44 16.80
N ARG A 512 -4.48 5.48 17.37
CA ARG A 512 -3.81 6.48 18.21
C ARG A 512 -3.16 5.84 19.43
N SER A 513 -3.76 4.78 20.00
CA SER A 513 -3.25 4.13 21.21
C SER A 513 -1.83 3.55 21.09
N TYR A 514 -1.34 3.35 19.86
CA TYR A 514 0.02 2.88 19.59
C TYR A 514 0.84 3.82 18.69
N GLY A 515 0.41 5.08 18.52
CA GLY A 515 1.22 6.15 17.90
C GLY A 515 0.82 6.56 16.49
N ILE A 516 -0.30 6.09 15.95
CA ILE A 516 -0.84 6.55 14.66
C ILE A 516 -1.66 7.82 14.92
N LEU A 517 -1.01 8.99 14.82
CA LEU A 517 -1.59 10.28 15.20
C LEU A 517 -2.18 11.04 13.99
N GLU A 518 -3.30 11.74 14.18
CA GLU A 518 -3.92 12.61 13.17
C GLU A 518 -3.02 13.79 12.78
N GLU A 519 -2.24 14.30 13.71
CA GLU A 519 -1.25 15.37 13.59
C GLU A 519 0.07 14.91 12.94
N MET A 520 0.01 13.91 12.04
CA MET A 520 1.16 13.35 11.34
C MET A 520 1.08 13.60 9.83
N VAL A 521 2.20 14.03 9.24
CA VAL A 521 2.38 14.13 7.78
C VAL A 521 3.47 13.16 7.34
N ARG A 522 3.11 12.23 6.46
CA ARG A 522 4.05 11.28 5.85
C ARG A 522 4.64 11.89 4.58
N ILE A 523 5.95 11.79 4.40
CA ILE A 523 6.68 12.32 3.26
C ILE A 523 7.52 11.20 2.63
N SER A 524 7.41 11.03 1.32
CA SER A 524 8.30 10.18 0.52
C SER A 524 9.20 11.08 -0.31
N ALA A 525 10.50 11.11 -0.02
CA ALA A 525 11.47 11.84 -0.82
C ALA A 525 11.50 11.34 -2.26
N GLY A 526 11.70 12.25 -3.21
CA GLY A 526 11.87 12.00 -4.64
C GLY A 526 13.30 12.26 -5.11
N LEU A 527 13.44 12.54 -6.41
CA LEU A 527 14.74 12.71 -7.07
C LEU A 527 15.13 14.18 -7.29
N GLU A 528 14.39 15.11 -6.69
CA GLU A 528 14.70 16.53 -6.76
C GLU A 528 16.08 16.86 -6.15
N ASP A 529 16.57 18.07 -6.43
CA ASP A 529 17.75 18.59 -5.74
C ASP A 529 17.47 18.65 -4.23
N VAL A 530 18.43 18.19 -3.44
CA VAL A 530 18.23 18.07 -2.00
C VAL A 530 18.02 19.44 -1.36
N GLN A 531 18.66 20.50 -1.85
CA GLN A 531 18.50 21.84 -1.29
C GLN A 531 17.09 22.38 -1.57
N ASP A 532 16.54 22.16 -2.76
CA ASP A 532 15.16 22.56 -3.08
C ASP A 532 14.15 21.87 -2.15
N LEU A 533 14.41 20.61 -1.78
CA LEU A 533 13.59 19.87 -0.81
C LEU A 533 13.68 20.50 0.59
N LEU A 534 14.88 20.83 1.06
CA LEU A 534 15.07 21.47 2.37
C LEU A 534 14.43 22.86 2.42
N ASP A 535 14.64 23.68 1.38
CA ASP A 535 14.05 25.02 1.27
C ASP A 535 12.51 24.97 1.27
N THR A 536 11.94 23.92 0.64
CA THR A 536 10.48 23.70 0.64
C THR A 536 9.96 23.27 2.01
N LEU A 537 10.72 22.46 2.75
CA LEU A 537 10.38 22.10 4.13
C LEU A 537 10.44 23.34 5.04
N ASP A 538 11.45 24.19 4.90
CA ASP A 538 11.58 25.43 5.68
C ASP A 538 10.42 26.38 5.46
N ASP A 539 10.03 26.60 4.21
CA ASP A 539 8.87 27.42 3.87
C ASP A 539 7.56 26.88 4.50
N ALA A 540 7.38 25.56 4.52
CA ALA A 540 6.24 24.93 5.18
C ALA A 540 6.30 25.02 6.71
N LEU A 541 7.50 24.94 7.31
CA LEU A 541 7.69 25.09 8.75
C LEU A 541 7.35 26.49 9.26
N VAL A 542 7.56 27.53 8.45
CA VAL A 542 7.14 28.90 8.79
C VAL A 542 5.61 28.95 9.00
N ALA A 543 4.84 28.41 8.05
CA ALA A 543 3.38 28.36 8.17
C ALA A 543 2.92 27.55 9.39
N ALA A 544 3.60 26.45 9.69
CA ALA A 544 3.32 25.62 10.86
C ALA A 544 3.55 26.38 12.18
N ARG A 545 4.65 27.15 12.28
CA ARG A 545 4.96 27.99 13.46
C ARG A 545 3.92 29.08 13.66
N GLU A 546 3.54 29.78 12.59
CA GLU A 546 2.49 30.80 12.66
C GLU A 546 1.15 30.21 13.15
N ALA A 547 0.82 28.98 12.76
CA ALA A 547 -0.39 28.30 13.23
C ALA A 547 -0.32 27.96 14.73
N LYS A 548 0.85 27.53 15.21
CA LYS A 548 1.11 27.31 16.65
C LYS A 548 0.98 28.59 17.46
N ASP A 549 1.58 29.69 16.99
CA ASP A 549 1.54 30.98 17.68
C ASP A 549 0.10 31.52 17.77
N LYS A 550 -0.67 31.41 16.68
CA LYS A 550 -2.10 31.78 16.67
C LYS A 550 -2.93 30.96 17.66
N LEU A 551 -2.63 29.68 17.84
CA LEU A 551 -3.30 28.85 18.85
C LEU A 551 -2.93 29.27 20.27
N ALA A 552 -1.67 29.65 20.50
CA ALA A 552 -1.20 30.12 21.82
C ALA A 552 -1.79 31.48 22.22
N GLU A 553 -2.07 32.37 21.25
CA GLU A 553 -2.71 33.67 21.50
C GLU A 553 -4.17 33.56 21.98
N GLY A 554 -4.86 32.43 21.74
CA GLY A 554 -6.28 32.24 22.07
C GLY A 554 -7.23 33.17 21.28
N PRO A 555 -8.56 33.03 21.45
CA PRO A 555 -9.49 34.00 20.88
C PRO A 555 -9.27 35.36 21.55
N ARG A 556 -8.79 36.37 20.79
CA ARG A 556 -8.79 37.76 21.27
C ARG A 556 -10.24 38.16 21.52
N THR A 557 -10.64 38.22 22.79
CA THR A 557 -11.95 38.74 23.17
C THR A 557 -12.06 40.18 22.65
N LEU A 558 -13.03 40.40 21.77
CA LEU A 558 -13.47 41.71 21.28
C LEU A 558 -14.20 42.52 22.39
N GLU A 559 -13.88 42.30 23.66
CA GLU A 559 -14.49 43.01 24.81
C GLU A 559 -13.63 44.15 25.34
N ALA A 560 -12.39 44.31 24.89
CA ALA A 560 -11.53 45.43 25.31
C ALA A 560 -11.76 46.74 24.53
N ALA A 561 -12.68 46.78 23.56
CA ALA A 561 -12.92 47.96 22.70
C ALA A 561 -14.23 48.72 22.99
N ALA A 562 -14.99 48.36 24.03
CA ALA A 562 -16.20 49.08 24.44
C ALA A 562 -16.01 49.93 25.72
N GLY A 563 -14.76 50.25 26.08
CA GLY A 563 -14.44 51.27 27.07
C GLY A 563 -14.63 52.69 26.52
N LEU A 564 -15.86 53.04 26.13
CA LEU A 564 -16.25 54.42 25.87
C LEU A 564 -17.30 54.86 26.89
N GLY A 565 -16.83 55.75 27.76
CA GLY A 565 -17.46 56.40 28.88
C GLY A 565 -18.92 56.79 28.75
N PHE A 566 -19.60 56.66 29.89
CA PHE A 566 -20.51 57.71 30.35
C PHE A 566 -20.08 58.12 31.76
N ALA A 567 -19.50 59.33 31.85
CA ALA A 567 -19.40 60.08 33.08
C ALA A 567 -20.77 60.74 33.39
N ALA A 568 -20.98 60.97 34.68
CA ALA A 568 -22.19 61.45 35.34
C ALA A 568 -22.77 62.77 34.80
#